data_AF-A0A7V9QCC3-F1
#
_entry.id   AF-A0A7V9QCC3-F1
#
_cell.length_a   1.000
_cell.length_b   1.000
_cell.length_c   1.000
_cell.angle_alpha   90.00
_cell.angle_beta   90.00
_cell.angle_gamma   90.00
#
_symmetry.space_group_name_H-M   'P 1'
#
loop_
_entity.id
_entity.type
_entity.pdbx_description
1 polymer ?
#
loop_
_entity_poly.entity_id
_entity_poly.type
_entity_poly.pdbx_seq_one_letter_code
_entity_poly.pdbx_strand_id
1 'polypeptide(L)'
;MGLLLTGTVDPARPEYLVFEPQKNGSLKLVAAEFMVRSEDWDPGNDGPPMLGSREFDDDRPAGSGGPPFPLHAWVWMNNPDGIYTLFNPNASRTYAWD
;
A
#
# COMPACT_ATOMS: atom_id res chain seq x y z
N MET A 1 13.55 2.44 -18.16
CA MET A 1 12.49 1.80 -17.36
C MET A 1 12.76 2.14 -15.91
N GLY A 2 12.16 3.25 -15.45
CA GLY A 2 12.36 3.75 -14.09
C GLY A 2 11.55 2.92 -13.12
N LEU A 3 12.19 2.39 -12.09
CA LEU A 3 11.51 1.65 -11.03
C LEU A 3 10.54 2.60 -10.31
N LEU A 4 9.28 2.18 -10.16
CA LEU A 4 8.20 2.97 -9.58
C LEU A 4 8.34 3.21 -8.07
N LEU A 5 9.09 2.36 -7.37
CA LEU A 5 9.36 2.54 -5.96
C LEU A 5 10.42 3.64 -5.82
N THR A 6 10.12 4.71 -5.10
CA THR A 6 11.10 5.76 -4.79
C THR A 6 11.29 5.82 -3.27
N GLY A 7 12.39 6.42 -2.81
CA GLY A 7 12.58 6.75 -1.38
C GLY A 7 11.72 7.94 -0.91
N THR A 8 10.78 8.43 -1.72
CA THR A 8 9.94 9.59 -1.42
C THR A 8 8.47 9.20 -1.43
N VAL A 9 7.74 9.64 -0.41
CA VAL A 9 6.29 9.44 -0.31
C VAL A 9 5.58 10.65 -0.94
N ASP A 10 4.84 10.43 -2.04
CA ASP A 10 3.97 11.44 -2.67
C ASP A 10 2.50 10.98 -2.55
N PRO A 11 1.66 11.68 -1.75
CA PRO A 11 0.26 11.31 -1.57
C PRO A 11 -0.56 11.24 -2.86
N ALA A 12 -0.15 11.95 -3.91
CA ALA A 12 -0.85 11.99 -5.20
C ALA A 12 -0.37 10.90 -6.18
N ARG A 13 0.65 10.12 -5.81
CA ARG A 13 1.31 9.16 -6.71
C ARG A 13 1.55 7.83 -6.00
N PRO A 14 0.50 7.02 -5.79
CA PRO A 14 0.69 5.66 -5.29
C PRO A 14 1.44 4.80 -6.32
N GLU A 15 2.22 3.84 -5.84
CA GLU A 15 2.97 2.90 -6.68
C GLU A 15 2.04 1.89 -7.38
N TYR A 16 0.91 1.53 -6.75
CA TYR A 16 -0.11 0.68 -7.37
C TYR A 16 -1.53 1.18 -7.15
N LEU A 17 -2.38 0.91 -8.13
CA LEU A 17 -3.83 1.05 -8.04
C LEU A 17 -4.45 -0.34 -7.96
N VAL A 18 -5.39 -0.51 -7.04
CA VAL A 18 -6.03 -1.80 -6.75
C VAL A 18 -7.45 -1.78 -7.29
N PHE A 19 -7.75 -2.74 -8.16
CA PHE A 19 -9.04 -2.89 -8.79
C PHE A 19 -9.74 -4.17 -8.34
N GLU A 20 -11.04 -4.08 -8.07
CA GLU A 20 -11.91 -5.22 -7.82
C GLU A 20 -12.62 -5.62 -9.12
N PRO A 21 -12.47 -6.87 -9.59
CA PRO A 21 -13.22 -7.39 -10.72
C PRO A 21 -14.72 -7.48 -10.41
N GLN A 22 -15.53 -6.99 -11.34
CA GLN A 22 -17.00 -7.01 -11.24
C GLN A 22 -17.57 -8.18 -12.04
N LYS A 23 -18.80 -8.61 -11.70
CA LYS A 23 -19.48 -9.76 -12.38
C LYS A 23 -19.62 -9.60 -13.90
N ASN A 24 -19.67 -8.36 -14.39
CA ASN A 24 -19.77 -8.05 -15.81
C ASN A 24 -18.39 -7.94 -16.52
N GLY A 25 -17.30 -8.29 -15.84
CA GLY A 25 -15.93 -8.19 -16.35
C GLY A 25 -15.31 -6.79 -16.27
N SER A 26 -16.04 -5.79 -15.77
CA SER A 26 -15.46 -4.45 -15.53
C SER A 26 -14.55 -4.44 -14.30
N LEU A 27 -13.66 -3.45 -14.24
CA LEU A 27 -12.77 -3.22 -13.09
C LEU A 27 -13.23 -1.97 -12.34
N LYS A 28 -13.40 -2.12 -11.02
CA LYS A 28 -13.70 -1.00 -10.13
C LYS A 28 -12.46 -0.63 -9.34
N LEU A 29 -12.01 0.61 -9.41
CA LEU A 29 -10.92 1.10 -8.55
C LEU A 29 -11.42 1.14 -7.10
N VAL A 30 -10.70 0.49 -6.18
CA VAL A 30 -11.12 0.34 -4.78
C VAL A 30 -10.09 0.82 -3.76
N ALA A 31 -8.80 0.69 -4.07
CA ALA A 31 -7.72 1.08 -3.16
C ALA A 31 -6.46 1.53 -3.91
N ALA A 32 -5.53 2.11 -3.16
CA ALA A 32 -4.19 2.46 -3.60
C ALA A 32 -3.17 1.78 -2.68
N GLU A 33 -2.02 1.38 -3.24
CA GLU A 33 -0.89 0.86 -2.48
C GLU A 33 0.27 1.83 -2.64
N PHE A 34 0.78 2.32 -1.52
CA PHE A 34 2.06 3.01 -1.47
C PHE A 34 3.15 2.03 -1.09
N MET A 35 4.34 2.18 -1.69
CA MET A 35 5.43 1.26 -1.45
C MET A 35 6.79 1.98 -1.51
N VAL A 36 7.51 1.97 -0.40
CA VAL A 36 8.82 2.61 -0.30
C VAL A 36 9.91 1.54 -0.22
N ARG A 37 10.95 1.64 -1.06
CA ARG A 37 12.12 0.75 -0.95
C ARG A 37 12.91 1.08 0.31
N SER A 38 13.10 0.07 1.14
CA SER A 38 13.98 0.10 2.31
C SER A 38 15.40 0.54 1.98
N GLU A 39 16.00 -0.01 0.91
CA GLU A 39 17.37 0.29 0.47
C GLU A 39 17.61 1.78 0.17
N ASP A 40 16.58 2.50 -0.26
CA ASP A 40 16.64 3.94 -0.53
C ASP A 40 16.29 4.78 0.70
N TRP A 41 15.50 4.24 1.64
CA TRP A 41 14.95 4.96 2.78
C TRP A 41 15.83 4.85 4.03
N ASP A 42 16.24 3.65 4.39
CA ASP A 42 16.96 3.33 5.64
C ASP A 42 18.28 4.12 5.80
N PRO A 43 19.09 4.41 4.75
CA PRO A 43 20.34 5.15 4.92
C PRO A 43 20.19 6.57 5.49
N GLY A 44 18.98 7.16 5.45
CA GLY A 44 18.72 8.52 5.90
C GLY A 44 17.68 8.65 7.01
N ASN A 45 17.08 7.55 7.48
CA ASN A 45 15.92 7.60 8.36
C ASN A 45 15.97 6.49 9.42
N ASP A 46 15.64 6.85 10.66
CA ASP A 46 15.49 5.91 11.78
C ASP A 46 14.00 5.60 11.97
N GLY A 47 13.47 4.66 11.17
CA GLY A 47 12.08 4.18 11.25
C GLY A 47 11.31 4.22 9.92
N PRO A 48 10.07 3.73 9.89
CA PRO A 48 9.29 3.64 8.66
C PRO A 48 8.91 5.02 8.08
N PRO A 49 8.61 5.09 6.78
CA PRO A 49 8.07 6.29 6.17
C PRO A 49 6.71 6.69 6.76
N MET A 50 6.35 7.96 6.58
CA MET A 50 5.06 8.52 6.97
C MET A 50 4.32 9.07 5.74
N LEU A 51 3.03 8.75 5.62
CA LEU A 51 2.08 9.47 4.76
C LEU A 51 1.22 10.39 5.63
N GLY A 52 1.62 11.65 5.76
CA GLY A 52 1.00 12.57 6.71
C GLY A 52 1.25 12.09 8.15
N SER A 53 0.18 11.71 8.86
CA SER A 53 0.26 11.15 10.21
C SER A 53 0.16 9.61 10.25
N ARG A 54 0.12 8.95 9.10
CA ARG A 54 0.04 7.48 9.00
C ARG A 54 1.44 6.91 8.74
N GLU A 55 1.90 6.06 9.64
CA GLU A 55 3.11 5.25 9.44
C GLU A 55 2.84 4.13 8.44
N PHE A 56 3.83 3.83 7.61
CA PHE A 56 3.82 2.65 6.74
C PHE A 56 4.05 1.39 7.59
N ASP A 57 3.56 0.25 7.10
CA ASP A 57 3.78 -1.00 7.81
C ASP A 57 5.26 -1.43 7.67
N ASP A 58 5.84 -1.93 8.76
CA ASP A 58 7.20 -2.48 8.78
C ASP A 58 7.19 -3.86 9.45
N ASP A 59 7.06 -4.90 8.62
CA ASP A 59 7.08 -6.30 9.06
C ASP A 59 8.51 -6.82 9.34
N ARG A 60 9.53 -5.97 9.24
CA ARG A 60 10.93 -6.35 9.42
C ARG A 60 11.32 -6.32 10.91
N PRO A 61 12.31 -7.13 11.33
CA PRO A 61 12.97 -6.93 12.60
C PRO A 61 13.58 -5.51 12.70
N ALA A 62 13.45 -4.87 13.86
CA ALA A 62 13.99 -3.54 14.10
C ALA A 62 15.50 -3.47 13.79
N GLY A 63 15.90 -2.46 12.98
CA GLY A 63 17.29 -2.25 12.57
C GLY A 63 17.80 -3.22 11.49
N SER A 64 16.93 -4.02 10.88
CA SER A 64 17.28 -4.84 9.72
C SER A 64 16.85 -4.17 8.42
N GLY A 65 17.75 -4.16 7.42
CA GLY A 65 17.35 -3.94 6.03
C GLY A 65 16.49 -5.13 5.55
N GLY A 66 15.66 -4.96 4.53
CA GLY A 66 14.73 -6.02 4.16
C GLY A 66 13.71 -5.63 3.10
N PRO A 67 12.51 -6.25 3.07
CA PRO A 67 11.44 -5.91 2.13
C PRO A 67 11.08 -4.41 2.16
N PRO A 68 10.39 -3.91 1.12
CA PRO A 68 9.89 -2.55 1.11
C PRO A 68 8.83 -2.34 2.20
N PHE A 69 8.55 -1.07 2.51
CA PHE A 69 7.48 -0.65 3.41
C PHE A 69 6.17 -0.47 2.62
N PRO A 70 5.15 -1.31 2.83
CA PRO A 70 3.84 -1.12 2.22
C PRO A 70 2.94 -0.18 3.04
N LEU A 71 1.97 0.43 2.35
CA LEU A 71 0.82 1.06 2.98
C LEU A 71 -0.38 0.94 2.05
N HIS A 72 -1.29 0.03 2.41
CA HIS A 72 -2.56 -0.15 1.71
C HIS A 72 -3.57 0.91 2.14
N ALA A 73 -4.29 1.52 1.20
CA ALA A 73 -5.31 2.53 1.49
C ALA A 73 -6.61 2.32 0.68
N TRP A 74 -7.70 2.00 1.37
CA TRP A 74 -9.05 1.87 0.82
C TRP A 74 -9.69 3.24 0.54
N VAL A 75 -9.19 3.96 -0.46
CA VAL A 75 -9.63 5.34 -0.77
C VAL A 75 -11.02 5.40 -1.41
N TRP A 76 -11.37 4.42 -2.25
CA TRP A 76 -12.60 4.47 -3.07
C TRP A 76 -13.68 3.50 -2.62
N MET A 77 -13.36 2.58 -1.72
CA MET A 77 -14.29 1.62 -1.17
C MET A 77 -14.33 1.74 0.34
N ASN A 78 -15.52 1.99 0.90
CA ASN A 78 -15.68 2.06 2.34
C ASN A 78 -15.22 0.76 3.01
N ASN A 79 -14.30 0.88 3.97
CA ASN A 79 -13.85 -0.22 4.80
C ASN A 79 -14.27 0.05 6.26
N PRO A 80 -15.22 -0.72 6.82
CA PRO A 80 -15.68 -0.53 8.20
C PRO A 80 -14.60 -0.81 9.24
N ASP A 81 -13.57 -1.59 8.89
CA ASP A 81 -12.46 -1.92 9.78
C ASP A 81 -11.36 -0.83 9.75
N GLY A 82 -11.42 0.09 8.77
CA GLY A 82 -10.53 1.22 8.63
C GLY A 82 -9.88 1.35 7.25
N ILE A 83 -9.51 2.57 6.87
CA ILE A 83 -8.94 2.85 5.54
C ILE A 83 -7.59 2.17 5.30
N TYR A 84 -6.78 1.97 6.34
CA TYR A 84 -5.43 1.39 6.23
C TYR A 84 -5.34 -0.07 6.68
N THR A 85 -6.48 -0.76 6.86
CA THR A 85 -6.43 -2.19 7.19
C THR A 85 -6.16 -3.02 5.95
N LEU A 86 -5.39 -4.10 6.15
CA LEU A 86 -4.99 -5.00 5.07
C LEU A 86 -6.19 -5.62 4.33
N PHE A 87 -7.26 -5.93 5.07
CA PHE A 87 -8.46 -6.57 4.52
C PHE A 87 -9.68 -5.65 4.65
N ASN A 88 -10.56 -5.70 3.65
CA ASN A 88 -11.87 -5.07 3.69
C ASN A 88 -12.96 -6.15 3.65
N PRO A 89 -13.83 -6.27 4.67
CA PRO A 89 -14.89 -7.27 4.69
C PRO A 89 -15.95 -7.05 3.62
N ASN A 90 -16.03 -5.85 3.03
CA ASN A 90 -16.91 -5.56 1.91
C ASN A 90 -16.31 -5.97 0.55
N ALA A 91 -15.00 -6.18 0.48
CA ALA A 91 -14.34 -6.55 -0.77
C ALA A 91 -14.72 -7.99 -1.16
N SER A 92 -14.95 -8.19 -2.46
CA SER A 92 -15.30 -9.50 -2.99
C SER A 92 -14.16 -10.49 -2.81
N ARG A 93 -14.43 -11.63 -2.14
CA ARG A 93 -13.49 -12.75 -2.03
C ARG A 93 -13.37 -13.58 -3.29
N THR A 94 -14.26 -13.39 -4.27
CA THR A 94 -14.37 -14.27 -5.45
C THR A 94 -13.21 -14.12 -6.43
N TYR A 95 -12.35 -13.10 -6.27
CA TYR A 95 -11.19 -12.86 -7.15
C TYR A 95 -9.94 -12.37 -6.38
N ALA A 96 -9.94 -12.51 -5.04
CA ALA A 96 -8.83 -12.11 -4.21
C ALA A 96 -7.83 -13.27 -4.12
N TRP A 97 -6.98 -13.38 -5.13
CA TRP A 97 -5.79 -14.25 -5.17
C TRP A 97 -6.07 -15.76 -5.11
N ASP A 98 -6.33 -16.34 -6.29
CA ASP A 98 -5.93 -17.72 -6.64
C ASP A 98 -4.59 -17.67 -7.40
#